data_AF-A0A1I0IA26-F1
#
_entry.id   AF-A0A1I0IA26-F1
#
_cell.length_a   1.000
_cell.length_b   1.000
_cell.length_c   1.000
_cell.angle_alpha   90.00
_cell.angle_beta   90.00
_cell.angle_gamma   90.00
#
_symmetry.space_group_name_H-M   'P 1'
#
loop_
_entity.id
_entity.type
_entity.pdbx_description
1 polymer ?
#
loop_
_entity_poly.entity_id
_entity_poly.type
_entity_poly.pdbx_seq_one_letter_code
_entity_poly.pdbx_strand_id
1 'polypeptide(L)' 'MEKWGRKLLKTSRGVFEVFEKGEGEPLCVTHHYSEFNQTGDYFAETFIKYF' A
#
# COMPACT_ATOMS: atom_id res chain seq x y z
N MET A 1 -13.31 -5.66 -8.35
CA MET A 1 -12.00 -5.01 -8.11
C MET A 1 -11.47 -5.55 -6.80
N GLU A 2 -10.31 -6.19 -6.81
CA GLU A 2 -9.73 -6.75 -5.60
C GLU A 2 -9.19 -5.62 -4.71
N LYS A 3 -9.53 -5.67 -3.41
CA LYS A 3 -9.13 -4.67 -2.42
C LYS A 3 -7.65 -4.86 -2.07
N TRP A 4 -6.98 -3.78 -1.69
CA TRP A 4 -5.62 -3.85 -1.17
C TRP A 4 -5.60 -4.56 0.19
N GLY A 5 -4.59 -5.40 0.43
CA GLY A 5 -4.41 -6.15 1.67
C GLY A 5 -3.92 -5.24 2.80
N ARG A 6 -4.71 -5.11 3.89
CA ARG A 6 -4.36 -4.29 5.04
C ARG A 6 -3.45 -5.02 6.03
N LYS A 7 -2.42 -4.35 6.55
CA LYS A 7 -1.51 -4.89 7.56
C LYS A 7 -1.09 -3.81 8.56
N LEU A 8 -0.89 -4.22 9.82
CA LEU A 8 -0.34 -3.37 10.88
C LEU A 8 1.10 -3.78 11.17
N LEU A 9 2.05 -2.96 10.74
CA LEU A 9 3.48 -3.19 10.91
C LEU A 9 3.95 -2.58 12.23
N LYS A 10 4.34 -3.43 13.17
CA LYS A 10 4.97 -3.01 14.45
C LYS A 10 6.46 -2.78 14.23
N THR A 11 6.94 -1.60 14.58
CA THR A 11 8.36 -1.24 14.51
C THR A 11 8.83 -0.71 15.85
N SER A 12 10.15 -0.52 16.02
CA SER A 12 10.70 0.16 17.20
C SER A 12 10.26 1.63 17.32
N ARG A 13 9.71 2.23 16.26
CA ARG A 13 9.27 3.64 16.20
C ARG A 13 7.75 3.82 16.26
N GLY A 14 6.98 2.75 16.45
CA GLY A 14 5.53 2.78 16.47
C GLY A 14 4.89 1.77 15.52
N VAL A 15 3.55 1.84 15.43
CA VAL A 15 2.75 0.97 14.56
C VAL A 15 2.33 1.74 13.33
N PHE A 16 2.59 1.18 12.15
CA PHE A 16 2.22 1.75 10.86
C PHE A 16 1.15 0.87 10.21
N GLU A 17 0.13 1.50 9.64
CA GLU A 17 -0.81 0.81 8.75
C GLU A 17 -0.28 0.85 7.32
N VAL A 18 -0.22 -0.32 6.68
CA VAL A 18 0.25 -0.46 5.30
C VAL A 18 -0.76 -1.27 4.48
N PHE A 19 -0.84 -0.95 3.20
CA PHE A 19 -1.68 -1.63 2.22
C PHE A 19 -0.78 -2.23 1.13
N GLU A 20 -0.89 -3.55 0.92
CA GLU A 20 -0.03 -4.32 0.01
C GLU A 20 -0.89 -4.89 -1.15
N LYS A 21 -0.41 -4.80 -2.40
CA LYS A 21 -1.03 -5.39 -3.60
C LYS A 21 -0.01 -5.53 -4.73
N GLY A 22 -0.18 -6.56 -5.56
CA GLY A 22 0.71 -6.87 -6.68
C GLY A 22 1.85 -7.83 -6.31
N GLU A 23 2.57 -8.30 -7.33
CA GLU A 23 3.70 -9.20 -7.20
C GLU A 23 4.90 -8.69 -8.03
N GLY A 24 6.11 -8.86 -7.52
CA GLY A 24 7.35 -8.41 -8.16
C GLY A 24 8.34 -7.78 -7.18
N GLU A 25 9.22 -6.91 -7.70
CA GLU A 25 10.16 -6.16 -6.87
C GLU A 25 9.42 -5.16 -5.95
N PRO A 26 9.80 -5.06 -4.66
CA PRO A 26 9.08 -4.24 -3.70
C PRO A 26 9.23 -2.74 -3.99
N LEU A 27 8.11 -2.03 -3.96
CA LEU A 27 8.06 -0.58 -4.12
C LEU A 27 7.18 0.04 -3.02
N CYS A 28 7.72 1.02 -2.29
CA CYS A 28 6.99 1.76 -1.26
C CYS A 28 6.45 3.07 -1.83
N VAL A 29 5.16 3.34 -1.60
CA VAL A 29 4.48 4.57 -2.00
C VAL A 29 3.82 5.20 -0.79
N THR A 30 3.92 6.52 -0.66
CA THR A 30 3.25 7.30 0.39
C THR A 30 3.04 8.74 -0.07
N HIS A 31 2.35 9.53 0.74
CA HIS A 31 2.15 10.96 0.53
C HIS A 31 2.40 11.72 1.84
N HIS A 32 2.89 12.97 1.76
CA HIS A 32 3.31 13.70 2.95
C HIS A 32 2.16 14.02 3.91
N TYR A 33 0.94 14.19 3.38
CA TYR A 33 -0.24 14.64 4.13
C TYR A 33 -1.54 13.91 3.74
N SER A 34 -1.47 12.68 3.22
CA SER A 34 -2.67 11.89 2.91
C SER A 34 -2.69 10.59 3.69
N GLU A 35 -3.90 10.14 4.03
CA GLU A 35 -4.16 8.81 4.53
C GLU A 35 -4.74 7.91 3.42
N PHE A 36 -4.56 6.60 3.59
CA PHE A 36 -5.01 5.59 2.63
C PHE A 36 -5.99 4.62 3.30
N ASN A 37 -6.73 3.86 2.50
CA ASN A 37 -7.59 2.77 2.96
C ASN A 37 -7.57 1.59 1.97
N GLN A 38 -8.40 0.56 2.18
CA GLN A 38 -8.39 -0.65 1.33
C GLN A 38 -8.79 -0.44 -0.14
N THR A 39 -9.32 0.73 -0.52
CA THR A 39 -9.56 1.07 -1.94
C THR A 39 -8.25 1.35 -2.69
N GLY A 40 -7.16 1.59 -1.97
CA GLY A 40 -5.87 1.95 -2.55
C GLY A 40 -5.83 3.41 -3.02
N ASP A 41 -4.90 3.68 -3.92
CA ASP A 41 -4.64 4.98 -4.52
C ASP A 41 -4.36 4.82 -6.01
N TYR A 42 -4.83 5.76 -6.84
CA TYR A 42 -4.69 5.66 -8.30
C TYR A 42 -3.24 5.71 -8.76
N PHE A 43 -2.38 6.49 -8.10
CA PHE A 43 -0.96 6.55 -8.45
C PHE A 43 -0.26 5.24 -8.08
N ALA A 44 -0.50 4.71 -6.88
CA ALA A 44 0.02 3.41 -6.47
C ALA A 44 -0.44 2.26 -7.40
N GLU A 45 -1.69 2.30 -7.87
CA GLU A 45 -2.24 1.30 -8.79
C GLU A 45 -1.51 1.26 -10.14
N THR A 46 -0.91 2.38 -10.60
CA THR A 46 -0.17 2.41 -11.88
C THR A 46 1.08 1.52 -11.91
N PHE A 47 1.59 1.13 -10.73
CA PHE A 47 2.75 0.24 -10.61
C PHE A 47 2.38 -1.25 -10.61
N ILE A 48 1.09 -1.58 -10.51
CA ILE A 48 0.62 -2.97 -10.49
C ILE A 48 0.44 -3.46 -11.92
N LYS A 49 1.12 -4.55 -12.26
CA LYS A 49 0.89 -5.25 -13.53
C LYS A 49 -0.38 -6.10 -13.40
N TYR A 50 -1.34 -5.90 -14.29
CA TYR A 50 -2.43 -6.84 -14.49
C TYR A 50 -1.97 -7.88 -15.53
N PHE A 51 -1.97 -9.15 -15.15
CA PHE A 51 -1.76 -10.27 -16.06
C PHE A 51 -3.09 -10.82 -16.54
#